data_AF-A0A485PG25-F1
#
_entry.id   AF-A0A485PG25-F1
#
_cell.length_a   1.000
_cell.length_b   1.000
_cell.length_c   1.000
_cell.angle_alpha   90.00
_cell.angle_beta   90.00
_cell.angle_gamma   90.00
#
_symmetry.space_group_name_H-M   'P 1'
#
loop_
_entity.id
_entity.type
_entity.pdbx_description
1 polymer ?
#
loop_
_entity_poly.entity_id
_entity_poly.type
_entity_poly.pdbx_seq_one_letter_code
_entity_poly.pdbx_strand_id
1 'polypeptide(L)'
;MKETPLSNCERRFLLRAIEEKKRLDGRQTYDYRNIKITFGTDYGCCIVELGKTRVLGQVSCELVSPKLNRATEGILFFNLELSQMAAPAFEPGRQSDLLVKLNRLLERCLRNSKCIDTESLCVVAGEKVWQIRVDLHLLNHDGNIIDAASIAAIVALCHFRRPDVSVQGDEVTLYTPEERDPVPLSIHHMPICVSFAFFQQGTYLLVDPNEREERVMDGLLVIAMNKHREICTIQSSGGIMLLKDQVLRCSKIAGVKVLEITELIQKALENDQKVRKEGGKFGFAESIASQRITAFKMEKAPIDTSDVEEKAEEIIAEAEPPSEVYLYWVVFSGTEFISLLASLGIWEGVHTEVCFLKHCFVREAFKIQDSD
;
A
#
# COMPACT_ATOMS: atom_id res chain seq x y z
N MET A 1 -15.79 7.80 10.31
CA MET A 1 -17.06 7.16 9.85
C MET A 1 -17.28 5.90 10.69
N LYS A 2 -18.51 5.39 10.84
CA LYS A 2 -18.78 4.26 11.75
C LYS A 2 -18.73 2.91 11.03
N GLU A 3 -18.13 1.91 11.67
CA GLU A 3 -18.16 0.51 11.22
C GLU A 3 -19.59 -0.01 11.08
N THR A 4 -19.83 -0.81 10.04
CA THR A 4 -21.11 -1.48 9.85
C THR A 4 -21.29 -2.58 10.91
N PRO A 5 -22.36 -2.54 11.72
CA PRO A 5 -22.58 -3.54 12.76
C PRO A 5 -22.85 -4.92 12.13
N LEU A 6 -22.37 -5.97 12.80
CA LEU A 6 -22.59 -7.36 12.37
C LEU A 6 -24.00 -7.82 12.75
N SER A 7 -24.72 -8.44 11.82
CA SER A 7 -26.06 -8.99 12.09
C SER A 7 -25.99 -10.21 13.00
N ASN A 8 -27.00 -10.37 13.87
CA ASN A 8 -27.14 -11.57 14.70
C ASN A 8 -27.30 -12.84 13.86
N CYS A 9 -27.94 -12.75 12.69
CA CYS A 9 -28.08 -13.88 11.78
C CYS A 9 -26.72 -14.31 11.22
N GLU A 10 -25.91 -13.35 10.78
CA GLU A 10 -24.56 -13.60 10.27
C GLU A 10 -23.65 -14.20 11.33
N ARG A 11 -23.65 -13.63 12.55
CA ARG A 11 -22.88 -14.15 13.69
C ARG A 11 -23.24 -15.60 13.99
N ARG A 12 -24.53 -15.92 14.11
CA ARG A 12 -24.99 -17.30 14.39
C ARG A 12 -24.67 -18.26 13.26
N PHE A 13 -24.81 -17.81 12.01
CA PHE A 13 -24.49 -18.61 10.84
C PHE A 13 -22.99 -18.93 10.77
N LEU A 14 -22.12 -17.95 11.01
CA LEU A 14 -20.67 -18.13 11.05
C LEU A 14 -20.26 -19.15 12.12
N LEU A 15 -20.80 -19.03 13.33
CA LEU A 15 -20.49 -19.97 14.42
C LEU A 15 -20.93 -21.39 14.08
N ARG A 16 -22.12 -21.59 13.51
CA ARG A 16 -22.58 -22.90 13.04
C ARG A 16 -21.71 -23.49 11.93
N ALA A 17 -21.28 -22.65 10.98
CA ALA A 17 -20.38 -23.10 9.92
C ALA A 17 -19.02 -23.56 10.48
N ILE A 18 -18.49 -22.85 11.49
CA ILE A 18 -17.27 -23.22 12.21
C ILE A 18 -17.44 -24.54 12.98
N GLU A 19 -18.61 -24.78 13.59
CA GLU A 19 -18.94 -26.06 14.23
C GLU A 19 -18.86 -27.24 13.24
N GLU A 20 -19.33 -27.02 12.01
CA GLU A 20 -19.22 -27.97 10.89
C GLU A 20 -17.84 -28.00 10.21
N LYS A 21 -16.88 -27.19 10.69
CA LYS A 21 -15.53 -27.01 10.12
C LYS A 21 -15.53 -26.54 8.65
N LYS A 22 -16.53 -25.74 8.26
CA LYS A 22 -16.64 -25.13 6.94
C LYS A 22 -16.38 -23.64 7.01
N ARG A 23 -15.57 -23.11 6.10
CA ARG A 23 -15.33 -21.67 5.95
C ARG A 23 -16.21 -21.08 4.85
N LEU A 24 -16.50 -19.78 4.95
CA LEU A 24 -17.27 -19.06 3.93
C LEU A 24 -16.63 -19.10 2.55
N ASP A 25 -15.30 -19.05 2.50
CA ASP A 25 -14.55 -19.02 1.23
C ASP A 25 -14.34 -20.41 0.62
N GLY A 26 -14.78 -21.48 1.31
CA GLY A 26 -14.54 -22.87 0.89
C GLY A 26 -13.14 -23.42 1.20
N ARG A 27 -12.26 -22.64 1.86
CA ARG A 27 -10.93 -23.06 2.33
C ARG A 27 -11.01 -24.02 3.52
N GLN A 28 -9.96 -24.80 3.76
CA GLN A 28 -9.84 -25.58 4.99
C GLN A 28 -9.47 -24.69 6.19
N THR A 29 -9.50 -25.26 7.40
CA THR A 29 -9.25 -24.54 8.65
C THR A 29 -7.82 -24.04 8.81
N TYR A 30 -6.85 -24.69 8.16
CA TYR A 30 -5.41 -24.40 8.30
C TYR A 30 -4.80 -23.73 7.06
N ASP A 31 -5.63 -23.34 6.08
CA ASP A 31 -5.16 -22.78 4.82
C ASP A 31 -5.14 -21.25 4.83
N TYR A 32 -4.02 -20.69 4.37
CA TYR A 32 -3.89 -19.27 4.11
C TYR A 32 -4.63 -18.84 2.84
N ARG A 33 -4.98 -17.55 2.75
CA ARG A 33 -5.35 -16.92 1.48
C ARG A 33 -4.17 -16.93 0.51
N ASN A 34 -4.45 -16.71 -0.77
CA ASN A 34 -3.39 -16.52 -1.75
C ASN A 34 -2.56 -15.27 -1.37
N ILE A 35 -1.26 -15.49 -1.17
CA ILE A 35 -0.30 -14.42 -0.90
C ILE A 35 0.29 -14.01 -2.24
N LYS A 36 0.20 -12.71 -2.56
CA LYS A 36 0.89 -12.11 -3.70
C LYS A 36 1.84 -11.04 -3.18
N ILE A 37 3.07 -11.09 -3.68
CA ILE A 37 4.11 -10.13 -3.35
C ILE A 37 4.44 -9.39 -4.63
N THR A 38 4.43 -8.07 -4.54
CA THR A 38 4.73 -7.18 -5.65
C THR A 38 5.77 -6.17 -5.20
N PHE A 39 6.79 -5.96 -6.03
CA PHE A 39 7.85 -5.00 -5.76
C PHE A 39 7.56 -3.67 -6.47
N GLY A 40 7.98 -2.59 -5.83
CA GLY A 40 7.96 -1.25 -6.43
C GLY A 40 9.11 -1.04 -7.40
N THR A 41 9.17 0.18 -7.96
CA THR A 41 10.32 0.63 -8.76
C THR A 41 11.58 0.66 -7.90
N ASP A 42 11.44 1.27 -6.73
CA ASP A 42 12.53 1.58 -5.83
C ASP A 42 12.85 0.37 -4.93
N TYR A 43 14.12 0.23 -4.56
CA TYR A 43 14.54 -0.80 -3.62
C TYR A 43 13.93 -0.55 -2.23
N GLY A 44 13.42 -1.61 -1.61
CA GLY A 44 12.73 -1.53 -0.32
C GLY A 44 11.25 -1.15 -0.37
N CYS A 45 10.68 -0.97 -1.56
CA CYS A 45 9.24 -0.81 -1.74
C CYS A 45 8.57 -2.16 -2.07
N CYS A 46 7.54 -2.55 -1.33
CA CYS A 46 6.75 -3.75 -1.62
C CYS A 46 5.27 -3.59 -1.26
N ILE A 47 4.39 -4.24 -2.01
CA ILE A 47 2.99 -4.46 -1.65
C ILE A 47 2.77 -5.95 -1.48
N VAL A 48 2.21 -6.32 -0.33
CA VAL A 48 1.78 -7.67 -0.02
C VAL A 48 0.26 -7.72 -0.02
N GLU A 49 -0.30 -8.58 -0.86
CA GLU A 49 -1.72 -8.91 -0.87
C GLU A 49 -1.92 -10.28 -0.21
N LEU A 50 -2.68 -10.30 0.89
CA LEU A 50 -3.17 -11.52 1.51
C LEU A 50 -4.67 -11.62 1.21
N GLY A 51 -4.99 -12.23 0.06
CA GLY A 51 -6.34 -12.18 -0.50
C GLY A 51 -6.77 -10.74 -0.82
N LYS A 52 -7.62 -10.15 0.03
CA LYS A 52 -8.05 -8.74 -0.11
C LYS A 52 -7.30 -7.79 0.83
N THR A 53 -6.67 -8.29 1.90
CA THR A 53 -5.86 -7.46 2.79
C THR A 53 -4.61 -7.00 2.05
N ARG A 54 -4.33 -5.70 2.05
CA ARG A 54 -3.20 -5.11 1.33
C ARG A 54 -2.36 -4.27 2.27
N VAL A 55 -1.06 -4.55 2.30
CA VAL A 55 -0.09 -3.79 3.09
C VAL A 55 1.02 -3.31 2.17
N LEU A 56 1.32 -2.02 2.23
CA LEU A 56 2.50 -1.42 1.63
C LEU A 56 3.61 -1.41 2.67
N GLY A 57 4.81 -1.83 2.29
CA GLY A 57 6.02 -1.69 3.08
C GLY A 57 7.03 -0.83 2.34
N GLN A 58 7.59 0.14 3.05
CA GLN A 58 8.65 1.02 2.56
C GLN A 58 9.79 1.02 3.58
N VAL A 59 11.03 0.92 3.09
CA VAL A 59 12.24 1.06 3.91
C VAL A 59 12.97 2.34 3.51
N SER A 60 13.35 3.13 4.49
CA SER A 60 14.24 4.29 4.35
C SER A 60 15.47 4.14 5.24
N CYS A 61 16.55 4.82 4.87
CA CYS A 61 17.83 4.74 5.57
C CYS A 61 18.46 6.13 5.67
N GLU A 62 18.92 6.49 6.86
CA GLU A 62 19.52 7.78 7.18
C GLU A 62 20.78 7.59 8.04
N LEU A 63 21.74 8.50 7.95
CA LEU A 63 22.91 8.52 8.84
C LEU A 63 22.64 9.38 10.06
N VAL A 64 22.63 8.76 11.24
CA VAL A 64 22.30 9.43 12.50
C VAL A 64 23.36 9.09 13.55
N SER A 65 23.53 9.96 14.54
CA SER A 65 24.38 9.66 15.69
C SER A 65 23.78 8.53 16.54
N PRO A 66 24.57 7.52 16.94
CA PRO A 66 24.05 6.41 17.72
C PRO A 66 23.58 6.87 19.12
N LYS A 67 22.81 6.00 19.77
CA LYS A 67 22.45 6.20 21.19
C LYS A 67 23.69 6.01 22.06
N LEU A 68 23.85 6.85 23.09
CA LEU A 68 25.00 6.80 24.01
C LEU A 68 25.21 5.43 24.67
N ASN A 69 24.12 4.70 24.95
CA ASN A 69 24.20 3.38 25.57
C ASN A 69 24.77 2.30 24.66
N ARG A 70 24.66 2.47 23.33
CA ARG A 70 25.07 1.48 22.33
C ARG A 70 25.60 2.20 21.10
N ALA A 71 26.85 2.62 21.19
CA ALA A 71 27.55 3.41 20.20
C ALA A 71 27.99 2.62 18.94
N THR A 72 27.97 1.27 19.02
CA THR A 72 28.48 0.36 17.98
C THR A 72 27.38 -0.35 17.20
N GLU A 73 26.10 -0.02 17.44
CA GLU A 73 24.98 -0.62 16.72
C GLU A 73 24.14 0.44 16.00
N GLY A 74 23.63 0.09 14.82
CA GLY A 74 22.65 0.86 14.09
C GLY A 74 21.27 0.83 14.75
N ILE A 75 20.44 1.80 14.38
CA ILE A 75 19.11 1.99 14.95
C ILE A 75 18.07 1.48 13.97
N LEU A 76 17.15 0.64 14.46
CA LEU A 76 16.03 0.13 13.67
C LEU A 76 14.71 0.68 14.23
N PHE A 77 13.97 1.38 13.38
CA PHE A 77 12.67 1.96 13.70
C PHE A 77 11.57 1.30 12.87
N PHE A 78 10.50 0.89 13.54
CA PHE A 78 9.33 0.28 12.90
C PHE A 78 8.11 1.14 13.18
N ASN A 79 7.34 1.40 12.14
CA ASN A 79 6.10 2.14 12.25
C ASN A 79 5.05 1.50 11.34
N LEU A 80 3.99 0.97 11.93
CA LEU A 80 2.79 0.58 11.22
C LEU A 80 1.76 1.68 11.39
N GLU A 81 1.23 2.15 10.26
CA GLU A 81 0.17 3.14 10.17
C GLU A 81 -1.09 2.49 9.58
N LEU A 82 -2.23 2.78 10.20
CA LEU A 82 -3.54 2.37 9.70
C LEU A 82 -4.11 3.51 8.85
N SER A 83 -4.13 3.34 7.53
CA SER A 83 -4.72 4.33 6.63
C SER A 83 -6.23 4.37 6.79
N GLN A 84 -6.81 5.57 6.64
CA GLN A 84 -8.26 5.77 6.58
C GLN A 84 -8.92 5.00 5.42
N MET A 85 -8.14 4.68 4.38
CA MET A 85 -8.59 3.85 3.25
C MET A 85 -8.84 2.39 3.65
N ALA A 86 -8.16 1.90 4.69
CA ALA A 86 -8.22 0.49 5.04
C ALA A 86 -9.55 0.09 5.69
N ALA A 87 -10.09 0.95 6.56
CA ALA A 87 -11.42 0.77 7.12
C ALA A 87 -12.04 2.14 7.47
N PRO A 88 -13.36 2.30 7.33
CA PRO A 88 -14.04 3.57 7.64
C PRO A 88 -13.93 3.99 9.12
N ALA A 89 -13.65 3.05 10.02
CA ALA A 89 -13.48 3.31 11.45
C ALA A 89 -12.07 3.79 11.84
N PHE A 90 -11.09 3.72 10.95
CA PHE A 90 -9.74 4.18 11.24
C PHE A 90 -9.62 5.68 11.03
N GLU A 91 -9.96 6.45 12.05
CA GLU A 91 -9.81 7.92 12.02
C GLU A 91 -8.36 8.33 12.35
N PRO A 92 -7.75 9.21 11.52
CA PRO A 92 -6.36 9.63 11.73
C PRO A 92 -6.22 10.41 13.04
N GLY A 93 -5.10 10.20 13.75
CA GLY A 93 -4.78 10.87 15.01
C GLY A 93 -5.33 10.19 16.26
N ARG A 94 -6.30 9.27 16.13
CA ARG A 94 -6.70 8.40 17.25
C ARG A 94 -5.78 7.18 17.29
N GLN A 95 -4.86 7.15 18.26
CA GLN A 95 -4.08 5.95 18.57
C GLN A 95 -5.05 4.86 19.07
N SER A 96 -5.45 3.96 18.18
CA SER A 96 -6.35 2.86 18.54
C SER A 96 -5.59 1.79 19.34
N ASP A 97 -6.29 1.08 20.23
CA ASP A 97 -5.71 -0.05 20.97
C ASP A 97 -5.14 -1.10 20.01
N LEU A 98 -5.77 -1.25 18.84
CA LEU A 98 -5.30 -2.08 17.75
C LEU A 98 -3.92 -1.63 17.25
N LEU A 99 -3.76 -0.34 16.92
CA LEU A 99 -2.50 0.22 16.42
C LEU A 99 -1.35 -0.01 17.41
N VAL A 100 -1.57 0.28 18.70
CA VAL A 100 -0.57 0.11 19.75
C VAL A 100 -0.19 -1.36 19.92
N LYS A 101 -1.17 -2.27 19.89
CA LYS A 101 -0.95 -3.71 19.99
C LYS A 101 -0.15 -4.24 18.80
N LEU A 102 -0.53 -3.87 17.57
CA LEU A 102 0.11 -4.30 16.34
C LEU A 102 1.56 -3.79 16.27
N ASN A 103 1.77 -2.49 16.52
CA ASN A 103 3.10 -1.88 16.50
C ASN A 103 4.05 -2.53 17.50
N ARG A 104 3.61 -2.69 18.75
CA ARG A 104 4.43 -3.34 19.79
C ARG A 104 4.72 -4.80 19.47
N LEU A 105 3.75 -5.52 18.89
CA LEU A 105 3.96 -6.92 18.50
C LEU A 105 4.99 -7.04 17.37
N LEU A 106 4.88 -6.22 16.32
CA LEU A 106 5.83 -6.23 15.20
C LEU A 106 7.23 -5.79 15.63
N GLU A 107 7.33 -4.71 16.41
CA GLU A 107 8.61 -4.24 16.95
C GLU A 107 9.26 -5.33 17.82
N ARG A 108 8.49 -5.97 18.69
CA ARG A 108 8.97 -7.08 19.53
C ARG A 108 9.41 -8.26 18.69
N CYS A 109 8.65 -8.61 17.64
CA CYS A 109 8.98 -9.71 16.75
C CYS A 109 10.32 -9.48 16.05
N LEU A 110 10.50 -8.34 15.39
CA LEU A 110 11.65 -8.06 14.55
C LEU A 110 12.89 -7.67 15.37
N ARG A 111 12.72 -6.87 16.44
CA ARG A 111 13.83 -6.44 17.29
C ARG A 111 14.32 -7.55 18.21
N ASN A 112 13.43 -8.30 18.87
CA ASN A 112 13.88 -9.34 19.80
C ASN A 112 14.44 -10.56 19.09
N SER A 113 13.98 -10.85 17.87
CA SER A 113 14.56 -11.95 17.11
C SER A 113 16.00 -11.62 16.68
N LYS A 114 16.38 -10.34 16.56
CA LYS A 114 17.62 -9.88 15.92
C LYS A 114 17.71 -10.38 14.47
N CYS A 115 16.63 -10.16 13.72
CA CYS A 115 16.55 -10.59 12.32
C CYS A 115 17.58 -9.89 11.43
N ILE A 116 17.88 -8.62 11.72
CA ILE A 116 18.87 -7.80 11.01
C ILE A 116 20.11 -7.65 11.89
N ASP A 117 21.27 -7.70 11.25
CA ASP A 117 22.55 -7.40 11.89
C ASP A 117 22.71 -5.88 12.11
N THR A 118 22.47 -5.44 13.34
CA THR A 118 22.64 -4.03 13.73
C THR A 118 24.10 -3.60 13.85
N GLU A 119 25.05 -4.52 14.01
CA GLU A 119 26.47 -4.20 14.12
C GLU A 119 27.05 -3.85 12.74
N SER A 120 26.59 -4.55 11.69
CA SER A 120 26.94 -4.24 10.29
C SER A 120 26.49 -2.85 9.81
N LEU A 121 25.62 -2.19 10.58
CA LEU A 121 25.07 -0.87 10.30
C LEU A 121 25.88 0.28 10.93
N CYS A 122 26.92 -0.02 11.72
CA CYS A 122 27.80 0.99 12.27
C CYS A 122 28.83 1.42 11.22
N VAL A 123 28.98 2.74 10.98
CA VAL A 123 29.98 3.28 10.05
C VAL A 123 31.18 3.79 10.86
N VAL A 124 30.95 4.75 11.76
CA VAL A 124 31.95 5.27 12.71
C VAL A 124 31.38 5.13 14.11
N ALA A 125 32.03 4.33 14.95
CA ALA A 125 31.57 4.04 16.30
C ALA A 125 31.45 5.33 17.13
N GLY A 126 30.27 5.57 17.69
CA GLY A 126 30.00 6.75 18.53
C GLY A 126 29.65 8.03 17.78
N GLU A 127 29.85 8.11 16.45
CA GLU A 127 29.58 9.33 15.69
C GLU A 127 28.48 9.15 14.63
N LYS A 128 28.61 8.14 13.76
CA LYS A 128 27.69 7.91 12.63
C LYS A 128 27.32 6.44 12.50
N VAL A 129 26.03 6.15 12.63
CA VAL A 129 25.45 4.83 12.37
C VAL A 129 24.27 4.94 11.43
N TRP A 130 23.97 3.86 10.72
CA TRP A 130 22.75 3.80 9.93
C TRP A 130 21.52 3.65 10.83
N GLN A 131 20.55 4.51 10.56
CA GLN A 131 19.19 4.40 11.05
C GLN A 131 18.31 3.88 9.92
N ILE A 132 17.81 2.66 10.07
CA ILE A 132 16.86 2.05 9.15
C ILE A 132 15.46 2.24 9.71
N ARG A 133 14.57 2.80 8.89
CA ARG A 133 13.17 2.97 9.21
C ARG A 133 12.32 2.14 8.26
N VAL A 134 11.42 1.33 8.81
CA VAL A 134 10.45 0.55 8.05
C VAL A 134 9.06 1.10 8.37
N ASP A 135 8.45 1.69 7.36
CA ASP A 135 7.07 2.18 7.42
C ASP A 135 6.15 1.17 6.72
N LEU A 136 5.13 0.72 7.42
CA LEU A 136 4.08 -0.17 6.93
C LEU A 136 2.77 0.61 6.87
N HIS A 137 2.16 0.70 5.70
CA HIS A 137 0.85 1.32 5.54
C HIS A 137 -0.18 0.24 5.20
N LEU A 138 -1.19 0.10 6.07
CA LEU A 138 -2.34 -0.75 5.76
C LEU A 138 -3.21 -0.04 4.73
N LEU A 139 -3.36 -0.61 3.54
CA LEU A 139 -4.15 -0.04 2.44
C LEU A 139 -5.59 -0.56 2.44
N ASN A 140 -5.77 -1.86 2.68
CA ASN A 140 -7.07 -2.50 2.74
C ASN A 140 -7.12 -3.51 3.89
N HIS A 141 -8.18 -3.48 4.68
CA HIS A 141 -8.39 -4.38 5.81
C HIS A 141 -9.50 -5.41 5.50
N ASP A 142 -9.12 -6.68 5.35
CA ASP A 142 -10.06 -7.82 5.23
C ASP A 142 -9.66 -8.95 6.19
N GLY A 143 -9.14 -8.58 7.37
CA GLY A 143 -8.64 -9.51 8.39
C GLY A 143 -7.16 -9.89 8.25
N ASN A 144 -6.60 -10.40 9.36
CA ASN A 144 -5.23 -10.84 9.56
C ASN A 144 -4.15 -9.82 9.15
N ILE A 145 -4.18 -8.65 9.80
CA ILE A 145 -3.20 -7.58 9.54
C ILE A 145 -1.78 -8.00 9.93
N ILE A 146 -1.62 -8.76 11.02
CA ILE A 146 -0.33 -9.06 11.64
C ILE A 146 0.54 -9.88 10.70
N ASP A 147 -0.02 -10.93 10.11
CA ASP A 147 0.72 -11.83 9.23
C ASP A 147 1.12 -11.07 7.95
N ALA A 148 0.18 -10.35 7.33
CA ALA A 148 0.45 -9.53 6.15
C ALA A 148 1.51 -8.45 6.41
N ALA A 149 1.44 -7.77 7.57
CA ALA A 149 2.42 -6.77 7.97
C ALA A 149 3.80 -7.36 8.24
N SER A 150 3.87 -8.54 8.87
CA SER A 150 5.14 -9.23 9.09
C SER A 150 5.81 -9.66 7.78
N ILE A 151 5.02 -10.18 6.83
CA ILE A 151 5.50 -10.55 5.49
C ILE A 151 5.98 -9.29 4.76
N ALA A 152 5.20 -8.20 4.77
CA ALA A 152 5.58 -6.95 4.13
C ALA A 152 6.88 -6.38 4.70
N ALA A 153 7.05 -6.37 6.04
CA ALA A 153 8.28 -5.89 6.66
C ALA A 153 9.50 -6.71 6.24
N ILE A 154 9.41 -8.04 6.28
CA ILE A 154 10.52 -8.93 5.91
C ILE A 154 10.84 -8.82 4.42
N VAL A 155 9.83 -8.80 3.55
CA VAL A 155 10.03 -8.64 2.11
C VAL A 155 10.68 -7.30 1.81
N ALA A 156 10.21 -6.21 2.42
CA ALA A 156 10.76 -4.87 2.23
C ALA A 156 12.23 -4.80 2.68
N LEU A 157 12.55 -5.38 3.85
CA LEU A 157 13.91 -5.44 4.39
C LEU A 157 14.86 -6.26 3.50
N CYS A 158 14.42 -7.41 3.00
CA CYS A 158 15.21 -8.24 2.09
C CYS A 158 15.42 -7.59 0.72
N HIS A 159 14.45 -6.79 0.26
CA HIS A 159 14.52 -6.08 -1.02
C HIS A 159 15.30 -4.77 -0.94
N PHE A 160 15.39 -4.16 0.25
CA PHE A 160 16.05 -2.89 0.45
C PHE A 160 17.56 -2.98 0.22
N ARG A 161 18.12 -1.93 -0.38
CA ARG A 161 19.55 -1.75 -0.56
C ARG A 161 19.94 -0.38 -0.05
N ARG A 162 21.00 -0.32 0.76
CA ARG A 162 21.55 0.92 1.29
C ARG A 162 22.61 1.48 0.33
N PRO A 163 22.79 2.81 0.26
CA PRO A 163 23.89 3.39 -0.48
C PRO A 163 25.23 2.98 0.13
N ASP A 164 26.25 2.86 -0.72
CA ASP A 164 27.61 2.52 -0.29
C ASP A 164 28.29 3.72 0.38
N VAL A 165 29.15 3.43 1.35
CA VAL A 165 29.89 4.44 2.11
C VAL A 165 31.35 4.07 2.20
N SER A 166 32.22 5.04 1.91
CA SER A 166 33.63 4.90 2.23
C SER A 166 34.03 5.80 3.39
N VAL A 167 34.83 5.21 4.28
CA VAL A 167 35.34 5.87 5.48
C VAL A 167 36.85 6.00 5.31
N GLN A 168 37.36 7.23 5.31
CA GLN A 168 38.80 7.52 5.32
C GLN A 168 39.12 8.31 6.59
N GLY A 169 39.60 7.61 7.62
CA GLY A 169 39.73 8.21 8.95
C GLY A 169 38.37 8.61 9.50
N ASP A 170 38.16 9.92 9.68
CA ASP A 170 36.91 10.50 10.21
C ASP A 170 35.98 11.03 9.11
N GLU A 171 36.43 11.10 7.85
CA GLU A 171 35.61 11.56 6.73
C GLU A 171 34.75 10.42 6.17
N VAL A 172 33.42 10.62 6.21
CA VAL A 172 32.42 9.70 5.65
C VAL A 172 31.91 10.26 4.33
N THR A 173 32.17 9.55 3.23
CA THR A 173 31.66 9.89 1.90
C THR A 173 30.53 8.94 1.50
N LEU A 174 29.38 9.53 1.15
CA LEU A 174 28.20 8.82 0.63
C LEU A 174 28.27 8.81 -0.89
N TYR A 175 28.13 7.63 -1.50
CA TYR A 175 28.00 7.52 -2.94
C TYR A 175 26.54 7.44 -3.36
N THR A 176 26.22 8.08 -4.48
CA THR A 176 24.89 7.96 -5.09
C THR A 176 24.72 6.58 -5.73
N PRO A 177 23.48 6.08 -5.91
CA PRO A 177 23.24 4.80 -6.56
C PRO A 177 23.70 4.74 -8.03
N GLU A 178 24.01 5.89 -8.65
CA GLU A 178 24.56 5.98 -10.00
C GLU A 178 26.08 5.81 -10.01
N GLU A 179 26.76 6.25 -8.96
CA GLU A 179 28.21 6.13 -8.80
C GLU A 179 28.62 4.71 -8.37
N ARG A 180 27.83 4.11 -7.47
CA ARG A 180 28.08 2.76 -6.94
C ARG A 180 26.81 1.95 -6.75
N ASP A 181 26.95 0.66 -6.97
CA ASP A 181 25.89 -0.31 -6.74
C ASP A 181 25.46 -0.33 -5.25
N PRO A 182 24.17 -0.14 -4.95
CA PRO A 182 23.66 -0.23 -3.59
C PRO A 182 23.85 -1.62 -2.96
N VAL A 183 24.26 -1.62 -1.69
CA VAL A 183 24.61 -2.82 -0.91
C VAL A 183 23.36 -3.38 -0.21
N PRO A 184 23.09 -4.70 -0.27
CA PRO A 184 21.98 -5.30 0.46
C PRO A 184 22.21 -5.29 1.98
N LEU A 185 21.12 -5.44 2.75
CA LEU A 185 21.20 -5.62 4.20
C LEU A 185 21.60 -7.04 4.60
N SER A 186 22.33 -7.16 5.71
CA SER A 186 22.67 -8.43 6.35
C SER A 186 21.51 -8.93 7.21
N ILE A 187 20.79 -9.95 6.72
CA ILE A 187 19.65 -10.56 7.39
C ILE A 187 20.04 -11.97 7.86
N HIS A 188 19.94 -12.23 9.17
CA HIS A 188 20.26 -13.53 9.75
C HIS A 188 19.13 -14.54 9.57
N HIS A 189 17.90 -14.11 9.84
CA HIS A 189 16.71 -14.95 9.75
C HIS A 189 15.46 -14.11 9.46
N MET A 190 14.43 -14.78 8.94
CA MET A 190 13.16 -14.17 8.55
C MET A 190 12.05 -14.66 9.50
N PRO A 191 11.72 -13.89 10.55
CA PRO A 191 10.61 -14.24 11.43
C PRO A 191 9.29 -13.87 10.76
N ILE A 192 8.36 -14.82 10.69
CA ILE A 192 7.02 -14.61 10.11
C ILE A 192 5.98 -14.88 11.20
N CYS A 193 4.99 -14.00 11.29
CA CYS A 193 3.86 -14.18 12.20
C CYS A 193 2.80 -15.09 11.59
N VAL A 194 2.26 -15.98 12.41
CA VAL A 194 1.12 -16.84 12.08
C VAL A 194 0.03 -16.60 13.12
N SER A 195 -1.13 -16.15 12.65
CA SER A 195 -2.28 -15.83 13.48
C SER A 195 -3.30 -16.96 13.51
N PHE A 196 -3.67 -17.34 14.73
CA PHE A 196 -4.66 -18.36 15.04
C PHE A 196 -5.86 -17.73 15.74
N ALA A 197 -7.04 -17.89 15.17
CA ALA A 197 -8.30 -17.48 15.78
C ALA A 197 -8.95 -18.66 16.52
N PHE A 198 -9.45 -18.37 17.72
CA PHE A 198 -10.16 -19.32 18.58
C PHE A 198 -11.63 -18.93 18.70
N PHE A 199 -12.48 -19.94 18.62
CA PHE A 199 -13.93 -19.80 18.73
C PHE A 199 -14.48 -20.72 19.82
N GLN A 200 -15.58 -20.30 20.45
CA GLN A 200 -16.31 -21.04 21.47
C GLN A 200 -15.37 -21.53 22.58
N GLN A 201 -14.72 -20.58 23.26
CA GLN A 201 -13.77 -20.83 24.37
C GLN A 201 -12.59 -21.74 23.98
N GLY A 202 -12.18 -21.72 22.71
CA GLY A 202 -11.00 -22.43 22.22
C GLY A 202 -11.25 -23.88 21.79
N THR A 203 -12.51 -24.27 21.57
CA THR A 203 -12.86 -25.59 21.01
C THR A 203 -12.48 -25.69 19.53
N TYR A 204 -12.69 -24.60 18.78
CA TYR A 204 -12.35 -24.52 17.35
C TYR A 204 -11.19 -23.55 17.10
N LEU A 205 -10.34 -23.94 16.15
CA LEU A 205 -9.13 -23.25 15.76
C LEU A 205 -9.17 -22.98 14.25
N LEU A 206 -8.92 -21.74 13.86
CA LEU A 206 -8.72 -21.36 12.46
C LEU A 206 -7.41 -20.60 12.26
N VAL A 207 -6.81 -20.76 11.09
CA VAL A 207 -5.63 -19.99 10.63
C VAL A 207 -6.11 -18.92 9.66
N ASP A 208 -5.49 -17.75 9.74
CA ASP A 208 -5.76 -16.62 8.83
C ASP A 208 -7.25 -16.23 8.78
N PRO A 209 -7.80 -15.65 9.87
CA PRO A 209 -9.20 -15.25 9.91
C PRO A 209 -9.47 -14.07 8.97
N ASN A 210 -10.63 -14.10 8.30
CA ASN A 210 -11.14 -12.95 7.55
C ASN A 210 -11.76 -11.91 8.51
N GLU A 211 -12.03 -10.69 8.03
CA GLU A 211 -12.64 -9.62 8.85
C GLU A 211 -13.91 -10.07 9.59
N ARG A 212 -14.78 -10.83 8.91
CA ARG A 212 -16.02 -11.38 9.52
C ARG A 212 -15.73 -12.42 10.61
N GLU A 213 -14.69 -13.24 10.41
CA GLU A 213 -14.27 -14.26 11.37
C GLU A 213 -13.60 -13.59 12.58
N GLU A 214 -12.81 -12.53 12.38
CA GLU A 214 -12.22 -11.73 13.46
C GLU A 214 -13.28 -11.04 14.34
N ARG A 215 -14.41 -10.64 13.76
CA ARG A 215 -15.51 -10.04 14.53
C ARG A 215 -16.28 -11.03 15.41
N VAL A 216 -16.20 -12.33 15.12
CA VAL A 216 -16.90 -13.39 15.86
C VAL A 216 -15.96 -14.27 16.68
N MET A 217 -14.65 -14.08 16.57
CA MET A 217 -13.67 -14.81 17.39
C MET A 217 -13.70 -14.35 18.84
N ASP A 218 -13.46 -15.29 19.75
CA ASP A 218 -13.33 -14.99 21.17
C ASP A 218 -11.90 -14.57 21.50
N GLY A 219 -10.91 -15.15 20.81
CA GLY A 219 -9.53 -14.76 20.98
C GLY A 219 -8.61 -15.14 19.84
N LEU A 220 -7.40 -14.61 19.92
CA LEU A 220 -6.39 -14.64 18.87
C LEU A 220 -5.02 -14.89 19.48
N LEU A 221 -4.33 -15.91 18.98
CA LEU A 221 -2.96 -16.25 19.31
C LEU A 221 -2.07 -16.01 18.10
N VAL A 222 -1.02 -15.22 18.30
CA VAL A 222 0.00 -14.99 17.29
C VAL A 222 1.25 -15.74 17.72
N ILE A 223 1.83 -16.48 16.78
CA ILE A 223 3.13 -17.13 16.96
C ILE A 223 4.04 -16.64 15.84
N ALA A 224 5.16 -16.02 16.21
CA ALA A 224 6.22 -15.69 15.28
C ALA A 224 7.28 -16.78 15.29
N MET A 225 7.60 -17.34 14.12
CA MET A 225 8.63 -18.36 13.98
C MET A 225 9.61 -18.06 12.85
N ASN A 226 10.81 -18.59 12.97
CA ASN A 226 11.84 -18.57 11.94
C ASN A 226 11.80 -19.82 11.06
N LYS A 227 12.53 -19.77 9.94
CA LYS A 227 12.83 -20.95 9.09
C LYS A 227 13.46 -22.11 9.88
N HIS A 228 14.22 -21.80 10.93
CA HIS A 228 14.85 -22.78 11.82
C HIS A 228 13.88 -23.42 12.84
N ARG A 229 12.58 -23.12 12.76
CA ARG A 229 11.53 -23.56 13.71
C ARG A 229 11.73 -23.03 15.14
N GLU A 230 12.52 -21.99 15.29
CA GLU A 230 12.66 -21.24 16.54
C GLU A 230 11.52 -20.26 16.69
N ILE A 231 11.00 -20.14 17.92
CA ILE A 231 9.91 -19.23 18.24
C ILE A 231 10.51 -17.91 18.68
N CYS A 232 10.18 -16.82 17.98
CA CYS A 232 10.64 -15.49 18.34
C CYS A 232 9.71 -14.86 19.37
N THR A 233 8.40 -14.88 19.12
CA THR A 233 7.39 -14.30 19.99
C THR A 233 6.09 -15.09 19.98
N ILE A 234 5.39 -15.07 21.11
CA ILE A 234 4.02 -15.56 21.22
C ILE A 234 3.19 -14.45 21.88
N GLN A 235 1.98 -14.21 21.38
CA GLN A 235 1.02 -13.32 22.02
C GLN A 235 -0.37 -13.91 21.98
N SER A 236 -0.96 -14.12 23.16
CA SER A 236 -2.39 -14.41 23.29
C SER A 236 -3.17 -13.12 23.53
N SER A 237 -4.36 -13.03 22.93
CA SER A 237 -5.27 -11.90 23.06
C SER A 237 -6.72 -12.37 23.00
N GLY A 238 -7.64 -11.59 23.58
CA GLY A 238 -9.07 -11.94 23.64
C GLY A 238 -9.51 -12.69 24.90
N GLY A 239 -8.67 -12.77 25.93
CA GLY A 239 -9.10 -13.30 27.25
C GLY A 239 -9.52 -14.77 27.23
N ILE A 240 -9.04 -15.54 26.26
CA ILE A 240 -9.35 -16.97 26.11
C ILE A 240 -8.49 -17.83 27.03
N MET A 241 -9.07 -18.93 27.52
CA MET A 241 -8.37 -19.96 28.26
C MET A 241 -7.83 -21.00 27.28
N LEU A 242 -6.50 -21.08 27.17
CA LEU A 242 -5.83 -22.01 26.27
C LEU A 242 -5.17 -23.15 27.03
N LEU A 243 -5.38 -24.37 26.56
CA LEU A 243 -4.64 -25.54 27.06
C LEU A 243 -3.25 -25.59 26.44
N LYS A 244 -2.26 -26.04 27.22
CA LYS A 244 -0.87 -26.20 26.76
C LYS A 244 -0.76 -27.03 25.46
N ASP A 245 -1.57 -28.09 25.35
CA ASP A 245 -1.55 -29.00 24.20
C ASP A 245 -2.05 -28.32 22.92
N GLN A 246 -2.98 -27.37 23.05
CA GLN A 246 -3.46 -26.57 21.93
C GLN A 246 -2.37 -25.63 21.41
N VAL A 247 -1.63 -24.98 22.32
CA VAL A 247 -0.51 -24.10 21.94
C VAL A 247 0.60 -24.90 21.24
N LEU A 248 0.93 -26.10 21.74
CA LEU A 248 1.90 -26.99 21.08
C LEU A 248 1.45 -27.42 19.68
N ARG A 249 0.14 -27.68 19.50
CA ARG A 249 -0.42 -27.98 18.18
C ARG A 249 -0.31 -26.77 17.24
N CYS A 250 -0.65 -25.57 17.72
CA CYS A 250 -0.53 -24.33 16.94
C CYS A 250 0.92 -24.08 16.53
N SER A 251 1.88 -24.29 17.43
CA SER A 251 3.31 -24.13 17.12
C SER A 251 3.78 -25.07 16.00
N LYS A 252 3.34 -26.33 16.00
CA LYS A 252 3.66 -27.27 14.91
C LYS A 252 3.09 -26.83 13.57
N ILE A 253 1.84 -26.34 13.56
CA ILE A 253 1.18 -25.84 12.34
C ILE A 253 1.89 -24.57 11.84
N ALA A 254 2.20 -23.63 12.74
CA ALA A 254 2.93 -22.42 12.42
C ALA A 254 4.29 -22.73 11.79
N GLY A 255 5.03 -23.71 12.32
CA GLY A 255 6.31 -24.12 11.76
C GLY A 255 6.22 -24.61 10.31
N VAL A 256 5.13 -25.29 9.92
CA VAL A 256 4.91 -25.69 8.52
C VAL A 256 4.56 -24.48 7.65
N LYS A 257 3.67 -23.60 8.13
CA LYS A 257 3.23 -22.43 7.37
C LYS A 257 4.33 -21.38 7.17
N VAL A 258 5.18 -21.16 8.16
CA VAL A 258 6.34 -20.27 8.02
C VAL A 258 7.30 -20.78 6.95
N LEU A 259 7.51 -22.10 6.84
CA LEU A 259 8.36 -22.66 5.78
C LEU A 259 7.77 -22.38 4.39
N GLU A 260 6.48 -22.66 4.19
CA GLU A 260 5.77 -22.39 2.93
C GLU A 260 5.89 -20.90 2.53
N ILE A 261 5.64 -19.98 3.47
CA ILE A 261 5.70 -18.53 3.21
C ILE A 261 7.14 -18.08 2.95
N THR A 262 8.11 -18.61 3.69
CA THR A 262 9.53 -18.27 3.46
C THR A 262 9.98 -18.67 2.06
N GLU A 263 9.57 -19.85 1.58
CA GLU A 263 9.85 -20.29 0.21
C GLU A 263 9.21 -19.36 -0.83
N LEU A 264 7.99 -18.88 -0.59
CA LEU A 264 7.33 -17.91 -1.46
C LEU A 264 8.09 -16.57 -1.51
N ILE A 265 8.58 -16.08 -0.36
CA ILE A 265 9.38 -14.85 -0.29
C ILE A 265 10.68 -15.02 -1.06
N GLN A 266 11.40 -16.13 -0.87
CA GLN A 266 12.65 -16.41 -1.57
C GLN A 266 12.44 -16.48 -3.09
N LYS A 267 11.42 -17.21 -3.55
CA LYS A 267 11.06 -17.28 -4.97
C LYS A 267 10.69 -15.91 -5.54
N ALA A 268 9.97 -15.08 -4.79
CA ALA A 268 9.60 -13.74 -5.23
C ALA A 268 10.84 -12.83 -5.39
N LEU A 269 11.77 -12.86 -4.42
CA LEU A 269 13.01 -12.09 -4.47
C LEU A 269 13.93 -12.55 -5.60
N GLU A 270 14.05 -13.85 -5.83
CA GLU A 270 14.85 -14.38 -6.95
C GLU A 270 14.27 -13.98 -8.31
N ASN A 271 12.95 -14.02 -8.46
CA ASN A 271 12.27 -13.60 -9.67
C ASN A 271 12.47 -12.10 -9.93
N ASP A 272 12.33 -11.26 -8.90
CA ASP A 272 12.57 -9.82 -9.01
C ASP A 272 14.03 -9.52 -9.43
N GLN A 273 15.00 -10.20 -8.82
CA GLN A 273 16.41 -10.06 -9.20
C GLN A 273 16.68 -10.46 -10.64
N LYS A 274 16.03 -11.52 -11.15
CA LYS A 274 16.16 -11.94 -12.56
C LYS A 274 15.58 -10.89 -13.50
N VAL A 275 14.37 -10.41 -13.23
CA VAL A 275 13.70 -9.38 -14.03
C VAL A 275 14.53 -8.10 -14.09
N ARG A 276 15.09 -7.66 -12.97
CA ARG A 276 15.98 -6.48 -12.93
C ARG A 276 17.27 -6.68 -13.72
N LYS A 277 17.88 -7.87 -13.70
CA LYS A 277 19.08 -8.19 -14.49
C LYS A 277 18.82 -8.24 -15.99
N GLU A 278 17.64 -8.72 -16.38
CA GLU A 278 17.21 -8.81 -17.78
C GLU A 278 16.74 -7.45 -18.34
N GLY A 279 16.68 -6.40 -17.51
CA GLY A 279 16.17 -5.08 -17.90
C GLY A 279 14.67 -5.06 -18.15
N GLY A 280 13.92 -6.01 -17.56
CA GLY A 280 12.47 -6.12 -17.72
C GLY A 280 11.74 -4.95 -17.06
N LYS A 281 10.50 -4.68 -17.50
CA LYS A 281 9.62 -3.68 -16.88
C LYS A 281 9.29 -4.12 -15.45
N PHE A 282 9.60 -3.30 -14.45
CA PHE A 282 9.29 -3.55 -13.04
C PHE A 282 8.47 -2.40 -12.43
N GLY A 283 7.69 -2.71 -11.39
CA GLY A 283 6.86 -1.75 -10.66
C GLY A 283 5.37 -2.11 -10.61
N PHE A 284 4.64 -1.38 -9.76
CA PHE A 284 3.24 -1.68 -9.45
C PHE A 284 2.33 -1.67 -10.69
N ALA A 285 2.56 -0.75 -11.62
CA ALA A 285 1.76 -0.63 -12.83
C ALA A 285 1.83 -1.88 -13.72
N GLU A 286 2.95 -2.59 -13.75
CA GLU A 286 3.11 -3.80 -14.57
C GLU A 286 2.55 -5.05 -13.87
N SER A 287 2.55 -5.04 -12.53
CA SER A 287 2.00 -6.13 -11.72
C SER A 287 0.47 -6.18 -11.68
N ILE A 288 -0.19 -5.04 -11.94
CA ILE A 288 -1.64 -4.97 -12.02
C ILE A 288 -2.05 -5.57 -13.35
N ALA A 289 -2.71 -6.73 -13.30
CA ALA A 289 -3.15 -7.44 -14.50
C ALA A 289 -3.95 -6.49 -15.42
N SER A 290 -3.42 -6.28 -16.63
CA SER A 290 -4.03 -5.49 -17.71
C SER A 290 -5.40 -6.03 -18.18
N GLN A 291 -5.79 -7.22 -17.70
CA GLN A 291 -7.04 -7.90 -18.04
C GLN A 291 -8.24 -7.45 -17.20
N ARG A 292 -8.11 -6.42 -16.35
CA ARG A 292 -9.24 -5.86 -15.60
C ARG A 292 -9.77 -4.60 -16.28
N ILE A 293 -11.09 -4.53 -16.45
CA ILE A 293 -11.82 -3.37 -17.00
C ILE A 293 -11.44 -2.05 -16.30
N THR A 294 -11.04 -2.13 -15.03
CA THR A 294 -10.70 -0.97 -14.20
C THR A 294 -9.29 -0.41 -14.39
N ALA A 295 -8.41 -1.10 -15.12
CA ALA A 295 -7.02 -0.70 -15.28
C ALA A 295 -6.67 -0.61 -16.77
N PHE A 296 -6.21 0.56 -17.20
CA PHE A 296 -5.77 0.81 -18.57
C PHE A 296 -4.43 1.54 -18.53
N LYS A 297 -3.46 1.00 -19.28
CA LYS A 297 -2.12 1.58 -19.43
C LYS A 297 -1.94 1.97 -20.89
N MET A 298 -1.68 3.25 -21.14
CA MET A 298 -1.27 3.76 -22.45
C MET A 298 0.07 4.47 -22.29
N GLU A 299 1.05 4.08 -23.09
CA GLU A 299 2.25 4.89 -23.31
C GLU A 299 1.85 5.97 -24.34
N LYS A 300 1.72 7.22 -23.89
CA LYS A 300 1.55 8.36 -24.81
C LYS A 300 2.94 8.78 -25.26
N ALA A 301 3.18 8.78 -26.58
CA ALA A 301 4.36 9.44 -27.12
C ALA A 301 4.21 10.95 -26.87
N PRO A 302 5.28 11.66 -26.45
CA PRO A 302 5.26 13.11 -26.46
C PRO A 302 5.11 13.54 -27.92
N ILE A 303 3.95 14.10 -28.24
CA ILE A 303 3.75 14.83 -29.47
C ILE A 303 4.17 16.25 -29.09
N ASP A 304 5.31 16.72 -29.61
CA ASP A 304 5.74 18.10 -29.41
C ASP A 304 4.68 19.02 -30.05
N THR A 305 3.80 19.58 -29.22
CA THR A 305 2.79 20.55 -29.65
C THR A 305 3.33 21.98 -29.69
N SER A 306 4.58 22.20 -29.25
CA SER A 306 5.24 23.51 -29.29
C SER A 306 5.28 24.09 -30.70
N ASP A 307 5.63 23.26 -31.70
CA ASP A 307 5.70 23.69 -33.10
C ASP A 307 4.31 24.05 -33.68
N VAL A 308 3.24 23.50 -33.10
CA VAL A 308 1.86 23.75 -33.54
C VAL A 308 1.30 25.00 -32.86
N GLU A 309 1.67 25.24 -31.60
CA GLU A 309 1.32 26.44 -30.85
C GLU A 309 2.04 27.68 -31.42
N GLU A 310 3.34 27.58 -31.70
CA GLU A 310 4.12 28.67 -32.33
C GLU A 310 3.60 29.02 -33.73
N LYS A 311 3.30 28.00 -34.56
CA LYS A 311 2.70 28.24 -35.89
C LYS A 311 1.28 28.79 -35.83
N ALA A 312 0.50 28.43 -34.80
CA ALA A 312 -0.82 28.99 -34.60
C ALA A 312 -0.74 30.48 -34.21
N GLU A 313 0.22 30.85 -33.37
CA GLU A 313 0.47 32.25 -33.01
C GLU A 313 0.97 33.09 -34.19
N GLU A 314 1.85 32.56 -35.04
CA GLU A 314 2.29 33.22 -36.27
C GLU A 314 1.13 33.45 -37.26
N ILE A 315 0.24 32.47 -37.45
CA ILE A 315 -0.92 32.60 -38.34
C ILE A 315 -1.95 33.61 -37.78
N ILE A 316 -2.11 33.70 -36.46
CA ILE A 316 -2.97 34.70 -35.82
C ILE A 316 -2.36 36.11 -35.95
N ALA A 317 -1.03 36.23 -35.93
CA ALA A 317 -0.32 37.49 -36.11
C ALA A 317 -0.30 37.98 -37.57
N GLU A 318 -0.27 37.07 -38.55
CA GLU A 318 -0.37 37.39 -39.99
C GLU A 318 -1.81 37.63 -40.47
N ALA A 319 -2.82 37.26 -39.68
CA ALA A 319 -4.22 37.51 -40.02
C ALA A 319 -4.57 38.99 -39.81
N GLU A 320 -4.59 39.78 -40.90
CA GLU A 320 -5.16 41.13 -40.88
C GLU A 320 -6.66 41.08 -40.51
N PRO A 321 -7.14 41.90 -39.55
CA PRO A 321 -8.55 41.95 -39.24
C PRO A 321 -9.32 42.48 -40.46
N PRO A 322 -10.47 41.87 -40.82
CA PRO A 322 -11.25 42.35 -41.95
C PRO A 322 -11.66 43.80 -41.72
N SER A 323 -11.31 44.66 -42.67
CA SER A 323 -11.80 46.03 -42.72
C SER A 323 -13.30 46.01 -43.03
N GLU A 324 -14.06 46.78 -42.25
CA GLU A 324 -15.52 46.95 -42.29
C GLU A 324 -16.36 45.95 -41.46
N VAL A 325 -16.38 46.16 -40.14
CA VAL A 325 -17.51 45.74 -39.30
C VAL A 325 -18.62 46.80 -39.42
N TYR A 326 -19.61 46.59 -40.28
CA TYR A 326 -20.86 47.35 -40.20
C TYR A 326 -21.67 46.85 -39.00
N LEU A 327 -21.75 47.67 -37.97
CA LEU A 327 -22.69 47.51 -36.85
C LEU A 327 -24.11 47.77 -37.34
N TYR A 328 -24.79 46.74 -37.84
CA TYR A 328 -26.25 46.74 -37.92
C TYR A 328 -26.81 46.24 -36.59
N TRP A 329 -27.31 47.17 -35.78
CA TRP A 329 -28.16 46.84 -34.64
C TRP A 329 -29.49 46.30 -35.16
N VAL A 330 -29.63 44.97 -35.24
CA VAL A 330 -30.92 44.34 -35.48
C VAL A 330 -31.53 43.97 -34.13
N VAL A 331 -32.47 44.81 -33.67
CA VAL A 331 -33.34 44.49 -32.54
C VAL A 331 -34.33 43.43 -33.02
N PHE A 332 -34.09 42.17 -32.67
CA PHE A 332 -35.04 41.09 -32.93
C PHE A 332 -36.07 41.00 -31.80
N SER A 333 -37.32 41.37 -32.11
CA SER A 333 -38.49 40.97 -31.35
C SER A 333 -38.71 39.46 -31.50
N GLY A 334 -38.96 38.77 -30.38
CA GLY A 334 -38.81 37.33 -30.17
C GLY A 334 -39.71 36.35 -30.95
N THR A 335 -40.01 36.59 -32.22
CA THR A 335 -40.75 35.63 -33.06
C THR A 335 -40.05 35.26 -34.38
N GLU A 336 -39.01 35.98 -34.82
CA GLU A 336 -38.31 35.69 -36.08
C GLU A 336 -37.07 34.78 -35.93
N PHE A 337 -36.67 34.44 -34.70
CA PHE A 337 -35.50 33.59 -34.45
C PHE A 337 -35.74 32.11 -34.77
N ILE A 338 -37.00 31.67 -34.76
CA ILE A 338 -37.39 30.27 -34.99
C ILE A 338 -37.42 29.95 -36.49
N SER A 339 -37.74 30.91 -37.36
CA SER A 339 -37.76 30.72 -38.82
C SER A 339 -36.37 30.62 -39.44
N LEU A 340 -35.37 31.31 -38.87
CA LEU A 340 -33.99 31.28 -39.40
C LEU A 340 -33.30 29.94 -39.12
N LEU A 341 -33.51 29.39 -37.92
CA LEU A 341 -32.95 28.10 -37.48
C LEU A 341 -33.55 26.91 -38.26
N ALA A 342 -34.80 27.02 -38.74
CA ALA A 342 -35.42 26.01 -39.59
C ALA A 342 -34.84 25.99 -41.03
N SER A 343 -34.30 27.11 -41.53
CA SER A 343 -33.72 27.17 -42.89
C SER A 343 -32.28 26.66 -42.98
N LEU A 344 -31.56 26.61 -41.85
CA LEU A 344 -30.16 26.18 -41.78
C LEU A 344 -29.98 24.67 -41.56
N GLY A 345 -31.07 23.89 -41.46
CA GLY A 345 -30.98 22.42 -41.48
C GLY A 345 -30.26 21.77 -40.30
N ILE A 346 -30.09 22.48 -39.18
CA ILE A 346 -29.47 21.95 -37.95
C ILE A 346 -30.57 21.65 -36.95
N TRP A 347 -31.40 20.64 -37.22
CA TRP A 347 -32.39 20.16 -36.24
C TRP A 347 -32.62 18.65 -36.39
N GLU A 348 -31.62 17.85 -36.02
CA GLU A 348 -31.87 16.50 -35.51
C GLU A 348 -30.86 16.18 -34.40
N GLY A 349 -31.36 16.18 -33.16
CA GLY A 349 -30.93 15.20 -32.15
C GLY A 349 -29.76 15.55 -31.21
N VAL A 350 -29.90 16.53 -30.32
CA VAL A 350 -29.36 16.42 -28.93
C VAL A 350 -30.29 17.14 -27.95
N HIS A 351 -31.33 16.45 -27.51
CA HIS A 351 -32.21 16.90 -26.44
C HIS A 351 -31.56 16.50 -25.11
N THR A 352 -30.69 17.34 -24.51
CA THR A 352 -30.35 17.44 -23.06
C THR A 352 -28.97 18.06 -22.75
N GLU A 353 -28.66 19.27 -23.23
CA GLU A 353 -27.47 20.00 -22.67
C GLU A 353 -27.54 21.54 -22.74
N VAL A 354 -28.75 22.12 -22.75
CA VAL A 354 -28.93 23.59 -22.90
C VAL A 354 -29.05 24.33 -21.55
N CYS A 355 -29.02 23.64 -20.41
CA CYS A 355 -29.14 24.31 -19.10
C CYS A 355 -27.81 24.77 -18.49
N PHE A 356 -26.65 24.29 -18.94
CA PHE A 356 -25.36 24.62 -18.30
C PHE A 356 -24.68 25.88 -18.87
N LEU A 357 -24.90 26.22 -20.15
CA LEU A 357 -24.26 27.39 -20.76
C LEU A 357 -24.86 28.75 -20.36
N LYS A 358 -26.10 28.78 -19.85
CA LYS A 358 -26.74 30.05 -19.42
C LYS A 358 -26.11 30.66 -18.17
N HIS A 359 -25.41 29.88 -17.35
CA HIS A 359 -24.86 30.36 -16.08
C HIS A 359 -23.39 30.84 -16.17
N CYS A 360 -22.62 30.41 -17.17
CA CYS A 360 -21.25 30.89 -17.38
C CYS A 360 -21.19 32.26 -18.08
N PHE A 361 -22.06 32.50 -19.07
CA PHE A 361 -22.01 33.74 -19.86
C PHE A 361 -22.39 35.02 -19.09
N VAL A 362 -23.13 34.91 -17.98
CA VAL A 362 -23.56 36.08 -17.18
C VAL A 362 -22.46 36.55 -16.21
N ARG A 363 -21.44 35.73 -15.92
CA ARG A 363 -20.38 36.10 -14.97
C ARG A 363 -19.16 36.78 -15.58
N GLU A 364 -18.93 36.63 -16.88
CA GLU A 364 -17.82 37.30 -17.59
C GLU A 364 -18.18 38.71 -18.10
N ALA A 365 -19.47 39.01 -18.28
CA ALA A 365 -19.91 40.32 -18.76
C ALA A 365 -19.84 41.45 -17.70
N PHE A 366 -19.69 41.13 -16.41
CA PHE A 366 -19.69 42.13 -15.33
C PHE A 366 -18.30 42.57 -14.85
N LYS A 367 -17.21 42.12 -15.50
CA LYS A 367 -15.83 42.46 -15.11
C LYS A 367 -15.11 43.47 -16.02
N ILE A 368 -15.77 44.02 -17.03
CA ILE A 368 -15.16 44.93 -18.02
C ILE A 368 -15.81 46.33 -17.98
N GLN A 369 -16.30 46.78 -16.81
CA GLN A 369 -16.91 48.12 -16.69
C GLN A 369 -16.37 49.02 -15.58
N ASP A 370 -15.26 48.67 -14.92
CA ASP A 370 -14.58 49.57 -13.98
C ASP A 370 -13.09 49.72 -14.35
N SER A 371 -12.82 50.54 -15.36
CA SER A 371 -11.53 51.21 -15.52
C SER A 371 -11.67 52.39 -16.50
N ASP A 372 -12.11 53.53 -15.98
CA ASP A 372 -11.77 54.88 -16.46
C ASP A 372 -11.41 55.75 -15.24
#